data_AF-A0A6L5FG83-F1
#
_entry.id   AF-A0A6L5FG83-F1
#
_cell.length_a   1.000
_cell.length_b   1.000
_cell.length_c   1.000
_cell.angle_alpha   90.00
_cell.angle_beta   90.00
_cell.angle_gamma   90.00
#
_symmetry.space_group_name_H-M   'P 1'
#
loop_
_entity.id
_entity.type
_entity.pdbx_description
1 polymer ?
#
loop_
_entity_poly.entity_id
_entity_poly.type
_entity_poly.pdbx_seq_one_letter_code
_entity_poly.pdbx_strand_id
1 'polypeptide(L)'
;MMEEVAIRNGRPPRDTFKLDTHGFAFVDHHTKVRDFTDDAERKGVYDPEVAALIKQHSGASEVVVFDHTLRTGDEAARTATNARPPVKGVHNDYTENSAPRRLRDILGDEEAERRFRKRYAIIQVWRPIRGKVMIDPLAICDARSIPQEGFILLQRRYQHRTAEVYHIAYNPSHVWFYFPEMTRSEALVFKVFDSDESKPARFTAHTAFDDPNTPPDAPPRESIETRTFAFFD
;
A
#
# COMPACT_ATOMS: atom_id res chain seq x y z
N MET A 1 -2.83 23.27 14.78
CA MET A 1 -3.68 22.53 15.72
C MET A 1 -3.64 21.07 15.32
N MET A 2 -3.65 20.14 16.28
CA MET A 2 -3.80 18.71 15.97
C MET A 2 -5.29 18.43 15.87
N GLU A 3 -5.74 17.90 14.73
CA GLU A 3 -7.14 17.55 14.49
C GLU A 3 -7.35 16.07 14.81
N GLU A 4 -8.40 15.75 15.58
CA GLU A 4 -8.81 14.37 15.81
C GLU A 4 -9.56 13.84 14.59
N VAL A 5 -9.22 12.61 14.17
CA VAL A 5 -9.81 11.98 12.98
C VAL A 5 -10.48 10.67 13.38
N ALA A 6 -11.76 10.52 13.05
CA ALA A 6 -12.46 9.26 13.26
C ALA A 6 -12.00 8.20 12.24
N ILE A 7 -11.51 7.07 12.73
CA ILE A 7 -11.14 5.91 11.92
C ILE A 7 -12.10 4.76 12.25
N ARG A 8 -12.81 4.25 11.24
CA ARG A 8 -13.88 3.26 11.43
C ARG A 8 -13.32 1.84 11.39
N ASN A 9 -13.89 0.94 12.19
CA ASN A 9 -13.61 -0.49 12.05
C ASN A 9 -14.19 -1.00 10.72
N GLY A 10 -13.31 -1.43 9.81
CA GLY A 10 -13.65 -1.95 8.49
C GLY A 10 -14.03 -3.43 8.47
N ARG A 11 -13.89 -4.18 9.59
CA ARG A 11 -14.24 -5.60 9.63
C ARG A 11 -15.73 -5.87 9.35
N PRO A 12 -16.71 -5.16 9.95
CA PRO A 12 -18.12 -5.44 9.67
C PRO A 12 -18.53 -5.28 8.20
N PRO A 13 -18.12 -4.21 7.47
CA PRO A 13 -18.40 -4.07 6.04
C PRO A 13 -17.32 -4.67 5.12
N ARG A 14 -16.50 -5.62 5.59
CA ARG A 14 -15.28 -6.06 4.87
C ARG A 14 -15.52 -6.45 3.41
N ASP A 15 -16.65 -7.09 3.10
CA ASP A 15 -16.95 -7.61 1.76
C ASP A 15 -17.45 -6.54 0.77
N THR A 16 -17.73 -5.33 1.26
CA THR A 16 -18.22 -4.21 0.44
C THR A 16 -17.09 -3.44 -0.24
N PHE A 17 -15.87 -3.49 0.30
CA PHE A 17 -14.74 -2.75 -0.25
C PHE A 17 -14.25 -3.38 -1.56
N LYS A 18 -14.18 -2.56 -2.60
CA LYS A 18 -13.76 -2.94 -3.96
C LYS A 18 -12.66 -2.02 -4.42
N LEU A 19 -11.60 -2.61 -4.98
CA LEU A 19 -10.40 -1.88 -5.40
C LEU A 19 -10.69 -0.70 -6.34
N ASP A 20 -11.52 -0.92 -7.37
CA ASP A 20 -11.83 0.11 -8.36
C ASP A 20 -12.83 1.19 -7.88
N THR A 21 -13.54 0.92 -6.78
CA THR A 21 -14.52 1.86 -6.22
C THR A 21 -13.95 2.62 -5.03
N HIS A 22 -13.37 1.90 -4.07
CA HIS A 22 -12.92 2.43 -2.78
C HIS A 22 -11.41 2.70 -2.75
N GLY A 23 -10.67 2.26 -3.77
CA GLY A 23 -9.21 2.30 -3.78
C GLY A 23 -8.54 1.15 -3.03
N PHE A 24 -9.32 0.32 -2.33
CA PHE A 24 -8.81 -0.84 -1.61
C PHE A 24 -9.84 -1.98 -1.51
N ALA A 25 -9.33 -3.16 -1.18
CA ALA A 25 -10.08 -4.35 -0.78
C ALA A 25 -9.38 -5.03 0.40
N PHE A 26 -10.18 -5.60 1.31
CA PHE A 26 -9.69 -6.40 2.42
C PHE A 26 -10.05 -7.87 2.18
N VAL A 27 -9.05 -8.74 2.23
CA VAL A 27 -9.18 -10.11 1.71
C VAL A 27 -8.53 -11.12 2.66
N ASP A 28 -9.11 -12.32 2.72
CA ASP A 28 -8.41 -13.48 3.25
C ASP A 28 -7.47 -14.00 2.18
N HIS A 29 -6.19 -14.13 2.52
CA HIS A 29 -5.15 -14.58 1.60
C HIS A 29 -4.07 -15.34 2.37
N HIS A 30 -4.09 -16.67 2.31
CA HIS A 30 -3.08 -17.49 2.97
C HIS A 30 -1.82 -17.58 2.10
N THR A 31 -0.66 -17.27 2.69
CA THR A 31 0.64 -17.36 2.02
C THR A 31 1.42 -18.58 2.47
N LYS A 32 2.14 -19.22 1.53
CA LYS A 32 3.06 -20.32 1.83
C LYS A 32 4.45 -19.85 2.26
N VAL A 33 4.75 -18.55 2.13
CA VAL A 33 6.00 -17.95 2.60
C VAL A 33 6.14 -18.24 4.09
N ARG A 34 7.35 -18.50 4.56
CA ARG A 34 7.65 -18.75 5.97
C ARG A 34 8.48 -17.60 6.53
N ASP A 35 9.53 -17.22 5.82
CA ASP A 35 10.42 -16.13 6.15
C ASP A 35 10.32 -15.00 5.12
N PHE A 36 9.70 -13.90 5.53
CA PHE A 36 9.60 -12.72 4.68
C PHE A 36 10.91 -11.93 4.56
N THR A 37 11.96 -12.30 5.30
CA THR A 37 13.30 -11.71 5.16
C THR A 37 14.15 -12.43 4.12
N ASP A 38 13.76 -13.65 3.71
CA ASP A 38 14.41 -14.41 2.64
C ASP A 38 13.96 -13.93 1.25
N ASP A 39 14.87 -13.28 0.52
CA ASP A 39 14.67 -12.77 -0.83
C ASP A 39 14.29 -13.87 -1.83
N ALA A 40 14.88 -15.06 -1.71
CA ALA A 40 14.62 -16.18 -2.62
C ALA A 40 13.23 -16.77 -2.37
N GLU A 41 12.81 -16.90 -1.11
CA GLU A 41 11.46 -17.35 -0.78
C GLU A 41 10.41 -16.33 -1.20
N ARG A 42 10.65 -15.02 -1.00
CA ARG A 42 9.76 -13.96 -1.52
C ARG A 42 9.61 -14.05 -3.04
N LYS A 43 10.72 -14.08 -3.78
CA LYS A 43 10.70 -14.12 -5.24
C LYS A 43 10.07 -15.41 -5.79
N GLY A 44 10.37 -16.56 -5.17
CA GLY A 44 9.91 -17.87 -5.63
C GLY A 44 8.48 -18.22 -5.24
N VAL A 45 7.97 -17.65 -4.14
CA VAL A 45 6.66 -18.02 -3.56
C VAL A 45 5.74 -16.82 -3.43
N TYR A 46 6.21 -15.73 -2.80
CA TYR A 46 5.34 -14.59 -2.51
C TYR A 46 4.97 -13.79 -3.75
N ASP A 47 5.91 -13.52 -4.65
CA ASP A 47 5.66 -12.70 -5.84
C ASP A 47 4.59 -13.32 -6.75
N PRO A 48 4.63 -14.64 -7.04
CA PRO A 48 3.53 -15.30 -7.74
C PRO A 48 2.18 -15.22 -7.01
N GLU A 49 2.16 -15.38 -5.68
CA GLU A 49 0.94 -15.28 -4.87
C GLU A 49 0.35 -13.86 -4.94
N VAL A 50 1.18 -12.82 -4.77
CA VAL A 50 0.79 -11.41 -4.88
C VAL A 50 0.29 -11.09 -6.29
N ALA A 51 1.00 -11.54 -7.33
CA ALA A 51 0.59 -11.32 -8.71
C ALA A 51 -0.80 -11.94 -8.99
N ALA A 52 -1.03 -13.18 -8.56
CA ALA A 52 -2.32 -13.84 -8.70
C ALA A 52 -3.44 -13.10 -7.94
N LEU A 53 -3.17 -12.69 -6.70
CA LEU A 53 -4.13 -11.94 -5.89
C LEU A 53 -4.51 -10.60 -6.56
N ILE A 54 -3.54 -9.85 -7.06
CA ILE A 54 -3.81 -8.57 -7.72
C ILE A 54 -4.60 -8.79 -9.01
N LYS A 55 -4.25 -9.79 -9.84
CA LYS A 55 -5.04 -10.12 -11.04
C LYS A 55 -6.49 -10.41 -10.69
N GLN A 56 -6.73 -11.23 -9.66
CA GLN A 56 -8.08 -11.59 -9.21
C GLN A 56 -8.92 -10.36 -8.82
N HIS A 57 -8.33 -9.38 -8.12
CA HIS A 57 -9.07 -8.23 -7.59
C HIS A 57 -9.11 -7.01 -8.52
N SER A 58 -8.20 -6.93 -9.49
CA SER A 58 -8.12 -5.80 -10.43
C SER A 58 -8.66 -6.11 -11.82
N GLY A 59 -8.61 -7.38 -12.26
CA GLY A 59 -8.84 -7.74 -13.65
C GLY A 59 -7.65 -7.46 -14.58
N ALA A 60 -6.47 -7.13 -14.03
CA ALA A 60 -5.25 -6.98 -14.82
C ALA A 60 -4.87 -8.29 -15.51
N SER A 61 -4.40 -8.21 -16.77
CA SER A 61 -3.93 -9.37 -17.51
C SER A 61 -2.51 -9.77 -17.11
N GLU A 62 -1.69 -8.79 -16.74
CA GLU A 62 -0.31 -8.96 -16.29
C GLU A 62 -0.04 -8.16 -15.02
N VAL A 63 0.74 -8.74 -14.11
CA VAL A 63 1.18 -8.08 -12.88
C VAL A 63 2.67 -8.35 -12.70
N VAL A 64 3.45 -7.29 -12.47
CA VAL A 64 4.90 -7.33 -12.25
C VAL A 64 5.20 -6.78 -10.87
N VAL A 65 5.74 -7.62 -9.98
CA VAL A 65 6.26 -7.20 -8.67
C VAL A 65 7.61 -6.53 -8.87
N PHE A 66 7.82 -5.37 -8.23
CA PHE A 66 9.07 -4.61 -8.40
C PHE A 66 9.71 -4.10 -7.11
N ASP A 67 9.02 -4.18 -5.97
CA ASP A 67 9.55 -3.70 -4.70
C ASP A 67 8.83 -4.36 -3.51
N HIS A 68 9.61 -4.62 -2.45
CA HIS A 68 9.11 -4.97 -1.13
C HIS A 68 9.66 -4.00 -0.10
N THR A 69 8.81 -3.55 0.81
CA THR A 69 9.23 -2.81 2.00
C THR A 69 8.78 -3.55 3.25
N LEU A 70 9.75 -4.09 3.98
CA LEU A 70 9.53 -4.61 5.32
C LEU A 70 9.47 -3.45 6.32
N ARG A 71 8.51 -3.50 7.23
CA ARG A 71 8.35 -2.50 8.30
C ARG A 71 8.21 -3.14 9.66
N THR A 72 8.97 -2.61 10.62
CA THR A 72 8.87 -2.99 12.03
C THR A 72 8.98 -1.81 12.99
N GLY A 73 8.15 -1.83 14.05
CA GLY A 73 8.24 -0.90 15.18
C GLY A 73 9.47 -1.15 16.06
N ASP A 74 10.05 -2.35 16.01
CA ASP A 74 11.22 -2.76 16.82
C ASP A 74 12.54 -2.23 16.23
N GLU A 75 13.29 -1.45 17.01
CA GLU A 75 14.54 -0.83 16.56
C GLU A 75 15.67 -1.84 16.27
N ALA A 76 15.80 -2.87 17.11
CA ALA A 76 16.83 -3.89 16.93
C ALA A 76 16.55 -4.71 15.65
N ALA A 77 15.29 -5.08 15.43
CA ALA A 77 14.87 -5.78 14.22
C ALA A 77 15.06 -4.93 12.95
N ARG A 78 14.79 -3.61 13.02
CA ARG A 78 15.08 -2.68 11.90
C ARG A 78 16.53 -2.75 11.47
N THR A 79 17.46 -2.65 12.42
CA THR A 79 18.90 -2.68 12.15
C THR A 79 19.34 -4.03 11.57
N ALA A 80 18.79 -5.14 12.08
CA ALA A 80 19.15 -6.49 11.64
C ALA A 80 18.62 -6.84 10.23
N THR A 81 17.46 -6.31 9.84
CA THR A 81 16.73 -6.73 8.62
C THR A 81 16.62 -5.63 7.55
N ASN A 82 17.23 -4.47 7.77
CA ASN A 82 17.07 -3.27 6.94
C ASN A 82 15.60 -2.83 6.79
N ALA A 83 14.76 -3.17 7.76
CA ALA A 83 13.34 -2.80 7.80
C ALA A 83 13.16 -1.33 8.21
N ARG A 84 12.02 -0.75 7.81
CA ARG A 84 11.69 0.66 8.07
C ARG A 84 10.65 0.80 9.19
N PRO A 85 10.56 1.94 9.88
CA PRO A 85 9.45 2.15 10.81
C PRO A 85 8.10 2.28 10.06
N PRO A 86 6.97 2.02 10.73
CA PRO A 86 5.65 2.49 10.31
C PRO A 86 5.64 4.00 10.01
N VAL A 87 4.89 4.44 8.99
CA VAL A 87 4.80 5.86 8.60
C VAL A 87 3.56 6.47 9.21
N LYS A 88 3.71 7.52 10.02
CA LYS A 88 2.60 8.23 10.71
C LYS A 88 2.07 9.45 9.92
N GLY A 89 2.69 9.79 8.80
CA GLY A 89 2.20 10.84 7.91
C GLY A 89 1.21 10.27 6.90
N VAL A 90 0.06 10.92 6.73
CA VAL A 90 -0.90 10.55 5.69
C VAL A 90 -0.29 10.77 4.31
N HIS A 91 -0.24 9.71 3.50
CA HIS A 91 0.41 9.75 2.20
C HIS A 91 -0.24 8.85 1.15
N ASN A 92 0.11 9.14 -0.10
CA ASN A 92 0.03 8.23 -1.25
C ASN A 92 1.44 8.14 -1.88
N ASP A 93 1.86 6.92 -2.22
CA ASP A 93 3.26 6.62 -2.58
C ASP A 93 3.72 7.20 -3.92
N TYR A 94 2.79 7.57 -4.80
CA TYR A 94 3.11 8.03 -6.14
C TYR A 94 2.33 9.29 -6.51
N THR A 95 2.90 10.02 -7.46
CA THR A 95 2.29 11.18 -8.12
C THR A 95 2.11 10.86 -9.61
N GLU A 96 1.42 11.73 -10.35
CA GLU A 96 1.31 11.61 -11.81
C GLU A 96 2.70 11.63 -12.49
N ASN A 97 3.71 12.22 -11.85
CA ASN A 97 5.07 12.26 -12.36
C ASN A 97 5.91 11.07 -11.91
N SER A 98 5.80 10.66 -10.64
CA SER A 98 6.67 9.60 -10.09
C SER A 98 6.24 8.20 -10.50
N ALA A 99 4.95 7.95 -10.73
CA ALA A 99 4.45 6.66 -11.22
C ALA A 99 5.03 6.28 -12.60
N PRO A 100 4.89 7.09 -13.68
CA PRO A 100 5.45 6.76 -14.99
C PRO A 100 6.98 6.74 -14.97
N ARG A 101 7.63 7.59 -14.15
CA ARG A 101 9.09 7.52 -13.97
C ARG A 101 9.51 6.20 -13.35
N ARG A 102 8.82 5.73 -12.31
CA ARG A 102 9.14 4.45 -11.67
C ARG A 102 8.96 3.28 -12.64
N LEU A 103 7.98 3.35 -13.53
CA LEU A 103 7.80 2.33 -14.56
C LEU A 103 8.98 2.28 -15.52
N ARG A 104 9.49 3.44 -15.98
CA ARG A 104 10.73 3.53 -16.77
C ARG A 104 11.94 3.00 -16.00
N ASP A 105 12.10 3.39 -14.73
CA ASP A 105 13.23 2.96 -13.89
C ASP A 105 13.31 1.43 -13.75
N ILE A 106 12.16 0.73 -13.78
CA ILE A 106 12.07 -0.72 -13.55
C ILE A 106 12.08 -1.52 -14.85
N LEU A 107 11.35 -1.08 -15.87
CA LEU A 107 11.15 -1.84 -17.11
C LEU A 107 12.01 -1.33 -18.28
N GLY A 108 12.66 -0.18 -18.13
CA GLY A 108 13.36 0.52 -19.20
C GLY A 108 12.41 1.32 -20.09
N ASP A 109 12.98 2.29 -20.82
CA ASP A 109 12.21 3.25 -21.62
C ASP A 109 11.38 2.57 -22.72
N GLU A 110 11.94 1.58 -23.42
CA GLU A 110 11.27 0.94 -24.55
C GLU A 110 9.99 0.19 -24.13
N GLU A 111 10.06 -0.59 -23.06
CA GLU A 111 8.89 -1.29 -22.52
C GLU A 111 7.90 -0.31 -21.89
N ALA A 112 8.39 0.73 -21.22
CA ALA A 112 7.54 1.77 -20.66
C ALA A 112 6.68 2.47 -21.72
N GLU A 113 7.28 2.87 -22.85
CA GLU A 113 6.56 3.49 -23.96
C GLU A 113 5.52 2.55 -24.61
N ARG A 114 5.71 1.23 -24.55
CA ARG A 114 4.67 0.27 -24.93
C ARG A 114 3.52 0.27 -23.93
N ARG A 115 3.83 0.19 -22.63
CA ARG A 115 2.84 0.10 -21.55
C ARG A 115 2.00 1.36 -21.40
N PHE A 116 2.55 2.55 -21.67
CA PHE A 116 1.80 3.82 -21.61
C PHE A 116 0.68 3.93 -22.64
N ARG A 117 0.65 3.07 -23.67
CA ARG A 117 -0.41 3.07 -24.69
C ARG A 117 -1.72 2.45 -24.19
N LYS A 118 -1.70 1.80 -23.04
CA LYS A 118 -2.86 1.17 -22.41
C LYS A 118 -2.96 1.61 -20.95
N ARG A 119 -4.08 1.28 -20.32
CA ARG A 119 -4.24 1.47 -18.87
C ARG A 119 -3.24 0.59 -18.13
N TYR A 120 -2.56 1.20 -17.17
CA TYR A 120 -1.81 0.54 -16.12
C TYR A 120 -2.08 1.19 -14.77
N ALA A 121 -1.85 0.45 -13.69
CA ALA A 121 -1.97 0.92 -12.32
C ALA A 121 -0.78 0.47 -11.48
N ILE A 122 -0.55 1.16 -10.37
CA ILE A 122 0.32 0.67 -9.29
C ILE A 122 -0.58 0.20 -8.15
N ILE A 123 -0.57 -1.10 -7.92
CA ILE A 123 -1.37 -1.78 -6.89
C ILE A 123 -0.42 -2.44 -5.90
N GLN A 124 -0.77 -2.34 -4.63
CA GLN A 124 0.02 -2.83 -3.52
C GLN A 124 -0.72 -3.89 -2.72
N VAL A 125 0.06 -4.79 -2.12
CA VAL A 125 -0.41 -5.70 -1.07
C VAL A 125 0.31 -5.37 0.21
N TRP A 126 -0.45 -4.99 1.24
CA TRP A 126 0.04 -4.83 2.60
C TRP A 126 -0.47 -5.97 3.48
N ARG A 127 0.43 -6.58 4.26
CA ARG A 127 0.03 -7.59 5.24
C ARG A 127 0.95 -7.68 6.46
N PRO A 128 0.43 -8.17 7.61
CA PRO A 128 1.25 -8.63 8.71
C PRO A 128 2.07 -9.85 8.30
N ILE A 129 3.30 -9.97 8.78
CA ILE A 129 4.20 -11.08 8.42
C ILE A 129 4.52 -12.03 9.57
N ARG A 130 4.13 -11.70 10.79
CA ARG A 130 4.42 -12.50 11.98
C ARG A 130 3.18 -12.70 12.86
N GLY A 131 2.90 -11.75 13.75
CA GLY A 131 1.78 -11.80 14.68
C GLY A 131 0.57 -10.97 14.22
N LYS A 132 -0.44 -10.93 15.10
CA LYS A 132 -1.55 -9.97 14.97
C LYS A 132 -1.00 -8.54 15.08
N VAL A 133 -1.59 -7.62 14.33
CA VAL A 133 -1.27 -6.19 14.45
C VAL A 133 -2.07 -5.59 15.61
N MET A 134 -1.37 -5.31 16.71
CA MET A 134 -1.93 -4.74 17.95
C MET A 134 -1.52 -3.30 18.20
N ILE A 135 -0.46 -2.83 17.52
CA ILE A 135 0.09 -1.48 17.59
C ILE A 135 0.35 -0.98 16.17
N ASP A 136 0.34 0.34 15.97
CA ASP A 136 0.56 0.99 14.68
C ASP A 136 -0.28 0.41 13.52
N PRO A 137 -1.58 0.11 13.67
CA PRO A 137 -2.37 -0.44 12.57
C PRO A 137 -2.38 0.47 11.34
N LEU A 138 -2.60 -0.12 10.16
CA LEU A 138 -2.73 0.63 8.92
C LEU A 138 -4.17 1.16 8.80
N ALA A 139 -4.30 2.48 8.78
CA ALA A 139 -5.51 3.15 8.31
C ALA A 139 -5.44 3.39 6.81
N ILE A 140 -6.57 3.24 6.14
CA ILE A 140 -6.74 3.46 4.71
C ILE A 140 -8.02 4.25 4.45
N CYS A 141 -7.93 5.25 3.58
CA CYS A 141 -9.05 6.13 3.26
C CYS A 141 -9.84 5.59 2.08
N ASP A 142 -11.16 5.70 2.12
CA ASP A 142 -12.00 5.50 0.94
C ASP A 142 -11.67 6.57 -0.10
N ALA A 143 -11.11 6.15 -1.23
CA ALA A 143 -10.63 7.07 -2.27
C ALA A 143 -11.73 8.03 -2.78
N ARG A 144 -13.01 7.64 -2.72
CA ARG A 144 -14.14 8.49 -3.14
C ARG A 144 -14.35 9.70 -2.24
N SER A 145 -13.82 9.64 -1.03
CA SER A 145 -13.91 10.71 -0.04
C SER A 145 -12.72 11.67 -0.08
N ILE A 146 -11.68 11.35 -0.85
CA ILE A 146 -10.51 12.21 -1.04
C ILE A 146 -10.85 13.21 -2.14
N PRO A 147 -10.86 14.52 -1.86
CA PRO A 147 -11.07 15.52 -2.90
C PRO A 147 -9.90 15.55 -3.88
N GLN A 148 -10.10 16.10 -5.08
CA GLN A 148 -9.00 16.25 -6.07
C GLN A 148 -7.96 17.30 -5.66
N GLU A 149 -8.25 18.10 -4.63
CA GLU A 149 -7.35 19.06 -4.01
C GLU A 149 -6.75 18.53 -2.70
N GLY A 150 -5.72 19.19 -2.16
CA GLY A 150 -5.09 18.80 -0.89
C GLY A 150 -3.99 17.74 -1.00
N PHE A 151 -3.66 17.32 -2.22
CA PHE A 151 -2.44 16.57 -2.52
C PHE A 151 -1.23 17.51 -2.48
N ILE A 152 -0.37 17.33 -1.48
CA ILE A 152 0.85 18.12 -1.26
C ILE A 152 2.04 17.32 -1.79
N LEU A 153 2.65 17.80 -2.87
CA LEU A 153 3.81 17.17 -3.48
C LEU A 153 5.03 17.26 -2.54
N LEU A 154 5.57 16.11 -2.14
CA LEU A 154 6.83 16.03 -1.41
C LEU A 154 7.89 15.33 -2.25
N GLN A 155 9.01 16.03 -2.47
CA GLN A 155 10.18 15.48 -3.13
C GLN A 155 11.17 14.94 -2.09
N ARG A 156 11.60 13.70 -2.26
CA ARG A 156 12.75 13.11 -1.58
C ARG A 156 13.92 13.03 -2.55
N ARG A 157 14.93 13.87 -2.33
CA ARG A 157 16.13 13.93 -3.16
C ARG A 157 17.18 12.97 -2.61
N TYR A 158 17.55 12.00 -3.42
CA TYR A 158 18.68 11.11 -3.22
C TYR A 158 19.81 11.50 -4.18
N GLN A 159 21.02 11.01 -3.94
CA GLN A 159 22.21 11.39 -4.72
C GLN A 159 22.03 11.22 -6.24
N HIS A 160 21.29 10.20 -6.69
CA HIS A 160 21.10 9.88 -8.12
C HIS A 160 19.63 9.80 -8.54
N ARG A 161 18.68 10.18 -7.69
CA ARG A 161 17.25 10.14 -8.02
C ARG A 161 16.42 11.10 -7.18
N THR A 162 15.37 11.65 -7.76
CA THR A 162 14.31 12.34 -7.01
C THR A 162 13.08 11.44 -6.98
N ALA A 163 12.71 10.97 -5.79
CA ALA A 163 11.43 10.33 -5.57
C ALA A 163 10.38 11.39 -5.21
N GLU A 164 9.13 11.17 -5.58
CA GLU A 164 8.03 12.07 -5.25
C GLU A 164 6.84 11.28 -4.72
N VAL A 165 6.26 11.76 -3.65
CA VAL A 165 5.06 11.20 -3.00
C VAL A 165 4.05 12.32 -2.79
N TYR A 166 2.80 11.95 -2.57
CA TYR A 166 1.82 12.88 -2.03
C TYR A 166 1.71 12.73 -0.53
N HIS A 167 1.82 13.83 0.20
CA HIS A 167 1.13 13.94 1.48
C HIS A 167 -0.28 14.47 1.23
N ILE A 168 -1.21 14.12 2.09
CA ILE A 168 -2.61 14.50 1.91
C ILE A 168 -3.02 15.34 3.12
N ALA A 169 -3.45 16.58 2.84
CA ALA A 169 -3.91 17.51 3.86
C ALA A 169 -5.12 16.94 4.61
N TYR A 170 -5.32 17.37 5.86
CA TYR A 170 -6.54 17.05 6.58
C TYR A 170 -7.77 17.55 5.80
N ASN A 171 -8.80 16.72 5.73
CA ASN A 171 -10.12 17.10 5.24
C ASN A 171 -11.18 16.36 6.06
N PRO A 172 -12.21 17.05 6.60
CA PRO A 172 -13.27 16.42 7.40
C PRO A 172 -14.14 15.44 6.59
N SER A 173 -14.10 15.51 5.25
CA SER A 173 -14.84 14.60 4.37
C SER A 173 -14.19 13.23 4.26
N HIS A 174 -12.91 13.09 4.63
CA HIS A 174 -12.20 11.81 4.53
C HIS A 174 -12.87 10.72 5.36
N VAL A 175 -13.12 9.58 4.73
CA VAL A 175 -13.69 8.40 5.39
C VAL A 175 -12.60 7.36 5.56
N TRP A 176 -12.11 7.23 6.80
CA TRP A 176 -11.03 6.33 7.15
C TRP A 176 -11.54 4.99 7.68
N PHE A 177 -10.85 3.92 7.30
CA PHE A 177 -11.06 2.58 7.82
C PHE A 177 -9.74 1.98 8.32
N TYR A 178 -9.84 1.09 9.30
CA TYR A 178 -8.77 0.17 9.67
C TYR A 178 -9.37 -1.19 10.03
N PHE A 179 -8.52 -2.22 10.08
CA PHE A 179 -8.94 -3.58 10.35
C PHE A 179 -8.22 -4.05 11.62
N PRO A 180 -8.88 -4.00 12.80
CA PRO A 180 -8.25 -4.34 14.08
C PRO A 180 -7.67 -5.77 14.08
N GLU A 181 -6.56 -6.03 14.76
CA GLU A 181 -6.02 -7.38 14.92
C GLU A 181 -5.76 -8.14 13.60
N MET A 182 -5.41 -7.44 12.51
CA MET A 182 -5.08 -8.10 11.23
C MET A 182 -4.03 -9.19 11.44
N THR A 183 -4.25 -10.35 10.82
CA THR A 183 -3.38 -11.53 10.89
C THR A 183 -2.59 -11.72 9.60
N ARG A 184 -1.59 -12.62 9.64
CA ARG A 184 -0.80 -13.05 8.48
C ARG A 184 -1.62 -13.76 7.39
N SER A 185 -2.86 -14.15 7.68
CA SER A 185 -3.78 -14.76 6.72
C SER A 185 -4.70 -13.74 6.05
N GLU A 186 -4.57 -12.46 6.37
CA GLU A 186 -5.34 -11.37 5.80
C GLU A 186 -4.42 -10.41 5.03
N ALA A 187 -4.96 -9.70 4.05
CA ALA A 187 -4.22 -8.70 3.28
C ALA A 187 -5.10 -7.51 2.92
N LEU A 188 -4.47 -6.35 2.81
CA LEU A 188 -5.04 -5.18 2.15
C LEU A 188 -4.45 -5.08 0.75
N VAL A 189 -5.32 -5.08 -0.25
CA VAL A 189 -4.97 -4.81 -1.64
C VAL A 189 -5.44 -3.40 -1.97
N PHE A 190 -4.54 -2.49 -2.33
CA PHE A 190 -4.90 -1.09 -2.54
C PHE A 190 -4.13 -0.43 -3.67
N LYS A 191 -4.77 0.53 -4.33
CA LYS A 191 -4.22 1.23 -5.48
C LYS A 191 -3.60 2.54 -5.04
N VAL A 192 -2.42 2.84 -5.53
CA VAL A 192 -1.72 4.11 -5.27
C VAL A 192 -1.47 4.94 -6.53
N PHE A 193 -1.82 4.40 -7.70
CA PHE A 193 -1.83 5.11 -8.97
C PHE A 193 -2.73 4.36 -9.98
N ASP A 194 -3.53 5.09 -10.76
CA ASP A 194 -4.19 4.61 -11.98
C ASP A 194 -3.95 5.63 -13.11
N SER A 195 -3.48 5.14 -14.24
CA SER A 195 -3.29 5.97 -15.45
C SER A 195 -4.61 6.40 -16.08
N ASP A 196 -5.71 5.69 -15.82
CA ASP A 196 -7.03 6.08 -16.29
C ASP A 196 -7.62 7.17 -15.38
N GLU A 197 -7.65 8.40 -15.88
CA GLU A 197 -8.11 9.57 -15.14
C GLU A 197 -9.60 9.57 -14.84
N SER A 198 -10.38 8.74 -15.54
CA SER A 198 -11.81 8.60 -15.30
C SER A 198 -12.13 7.77 -14.04
N LYS A 199 -11.13 7.06 -13.48
CA LYS A 199 -11.33 6.22 -12.30
C LYS A 199 -11.43 7.09 -11.04
N PRO A 200 -12.41 6.85 -10.16
CA PRO A 200 -12.54 7.64 -8.92
C PRO A 200 -11.39 7.36 -7.95
N ALA A 201 -10.88 6.12 -7.95
CA ALA A 201 -9.81 5.67 -7.07
C ALA A 201 -8.47 5.60 -7.82
N ARG A 202 -7.95 6.75 -8.28
CA ARG A 202 -6.59 6.84 -8.85
C ARG A 202 -5.52 6.74 -7.77
N PHE A 203 -5.76 7.39 -6.64
CA PHE A 203 -4.86 7.49 -5.51
C PHE A 203 -5.59 7.08 -4.23
N THR A 204 -4.89 6.44 -3.31
CA THR A 204 -5.46 6.05 -2.00
C THR A 204 -4.55 6.51 -0.88
N ALA A 205 -5.13 7.23 0.09
CA ALA A 205 -4.42 7.68 1.27
C ALA A 205 -4.29 6.57 2.29
N HIS A 206 -3.11 6.42 2.89
CA HIS A 206 -2.88 5.48 3.99
C HIS A 206 -1.86 6.02 4.98
N THR A 207 -1.92 5.50 6.21
CA THR A 207 -0.99 5.85 7.29
C THR A 207 -1.03 4.79 8.38
N ALA A 208 0.07 4.62 9.12
CA ALA A 208 -0.03 4.07 10.46
C ALA A 208 -0.61 5.14 11.40
N PHE A 209 -1.29 4.74 12.46
CA PHE A 209 -1.81 5.66 13.48
C PHE A 209 -1.63 5.09 14.89
N ASP A 210 -1.77 5.93 15.90
CA ASP A 210 -1.76 5.53 17.30
C ASP A 210 -3.18 5.08 17.69
N ASP A 211 -3.41 3.77 17.82
CA ASP A 211 -4.71 3.25 18.24
C ASP A 211 -4.86 3.43 19.76
N PRO A 212 -5.85 4.20 20.25
CA PRO A 212 -6.06 4.40 21.69
C PRO A 212 -6.39 3.12 22.45
N ASN A 213 -6.74 2.03 21.75
CA ASN A 213 -7.01 0.72 22.33
C ASN A 213 -5.78 -0.20 22.36
N THR A 214 -4.59 0.30 21.99
CA THR A 214 -3.34 -0.47 22.01
C THR A 214 -3.03 -0.95 23.44
N PRO A 215 -2.89 -2.26 23.69
CA PRO A 215 -2.45 -2.77 24.99
C PRO A 215 -1.06 -2.26 25.38
N PRO A 216 -0.77 -2.00 26.67
CA PRO A 216 0.54 -1.50 27.11
C PRO A 216 1.74 -2.40 26.72
N ASP A 217 1.50 -3.70 26.56
CA ASP A 217 2.48 -4.73 26.22
C ASP A 217 2.34 -5.22 24.76
N ALA A 218 1.67 -4.45 23.90
CA ALA A 218 1.47 -4.81 22.51
C ALA A 218 2.83 -5.05 21.79
N PRO A 219 3.02 -6.20 21.12
CA PRO A 219 4.25 -6.46 20.41
C PRO A 219 4.38 -5.50 19.22
N PRO A 220 5.61 -5.08 18.86
CA PRO A 220 5.84 -4.24 17.70
C PRO A 220 5.24 -4.84 16.43
N ARG A 221 4.57 -4.01 15.62
CA ARG A 221 4.04 -4.43 14.33
C ARG A 221 5.15 -4.86 13.41
N GLU A 222 5.04 -6.03 12.79
CA GLU A 222 5.88 -6.49 11.68
C GLU A 222 5.00 -6.70 10.44
N SER A 223 5.33 -6.01 9.35
CA SER A 223 4.52 -6.00 8.12
C SER A 223 5.38 -5.93 6.86
N ILE A 224 4.80 -6.34 5.74
CA ILE A 224 5.37 -6.16 4.41
C ILE A 224 4.38 -5.39 3.55
N GLU A 225 4.92 -4.52 2.72
CA GLU A 225 4.23 -3.85 1.64
C GLU A 225 4.90 -4.23 0.33
N THR A 226 4.14 -4.76 -0.62
CA THR A 226 4.65 -5.23 -1.92
C THR A 226 4.01 -4.43 -3.03
N ARG A 227 4.83 -3.82 -3.87
CA ARG A 227 4.39 -2.93 -4.94
C ARG A 227 4.50 -3.62 -6.28
N THR A 228 3.47 -3.42 -7.09
CA THR A 228 3.37 -4.03 -8.40
C THR A 228 2.91 -3.03 -9.45
N PHE A 229 3.33 -3.26 -10.69
CA PHE A 229 2.62 -2.75 -11.85
C PHE A 229 1.54 -3.74 -12.25
N ALA A 230 0.34 -3.26 -12.50
CA ALA A 230 -0.77 -4.03 -13.05
C ALA A 230 -1.12 -3.45 -14.41
N PHE A 231 -1.09 -4.29 -15.45
CA PHE A 231 -1.35 -3.92 -16.83
C PHE A 231 -2.69 -4.47 -17.29
N PHE A 232 -3.44 -3.64 -18.01
CA PHE A 232 -4.78 -3.97 -18.51
C PHE A 232 -4.72 -4.00 -20.04
N ASP A 233 -5.36 -5.01 -20.63
CA ASP A 233 -5.40 -5.20 -22.09
C ASP A 233 -6.47 -4.39 -22.81
#